data_AF-A0A496T6Y1-F1
#
_entry.id   AF-A0A496T6Y1-F1
#
_cell.length_a   1.000
_cell.length_b   1.000
_cell.length_c   1.000
_cell.angle_alpha   90.00
_cell.angle_beta   90.00
_cell.angle_gamma   90.00
#
_symmetry.space_group_name_H-M   'P 1'
#
loop_
_entity.id
_entity.type
_entity.pdbx_description
1 polymer ?
#
loop_
_entity_poly.entity_id
_entity_poly.type
_entity_poly.pdbx_seq_one_letter_code
_entity_poly.pdbx_strand_id
1 'polypeptide(L)'
;MAVSSEFVGPSAVRLQAEFLPVGLKRDLRSIGGLKLSTVPGAYPIEFKLDASLSRVQSYRLTMSREGITVSTANEPGMTYGMQTLLQILTLFKGVGLSER
;
A
#
# COMPACT_ATOMS: atom_id res chain seq x y z
N MET A 1 -5.85 -14.96 23.48
CA MET A 1 -6.51 -14.22 22.39
C MET A 1 -5.89 -14.66 21.09
N ALA A 2 -6.66 -15.31 20.20
CA ALA A 2 -6.17 -15.66 18.88
C ALA A 2 -6.17 -14.38 18.02
N VAL A 3 -4.99 -13.80 17.80
CA VAL A 3 -4.83 -12.77 16.79
C VAL A 3 -4.90 -13.50 15.46
N SER A 4 -6.03 -13.40 14.75
CA SER A 4 -6.04 -13.72 13.33
C SER A 4 -5.05 -12.75 12.67
N SER A 5 -3.91 -13.30 12.24
CA SER A 5 -2.80 -12.60 11.60
C SER A 5 -3.03 -12.38 10.11
N GLU A 6 -4.23 -12.68 9.60
CA GLU A 6 -4.59 -12.46 8.21
C GLU A 6 -4.92 -10.99 7.94
N PHE A 7 -4.20 -10.44 6.98
CA PHE A 7 -4.54 -9.17 6.37
C PHE A 7 -5.62 -9.41 5.31
N VAL A 8 -6.88 -9.12 5.65
CA VAL A 8 -7.97 -9.10 4.67
C VAL A 8 -7.83 -7.82 3.85
N GLY A 9 -7.36 -7.97 2.61
CA GLY A 9 -7.13 -6.83 1.72
C GLY A 9 -8.39 -5.97 1.53
N PRO A 10 -8.29 -4.63 1.58
CA PRO A 10 -9.43 -3.75 1.39
C PRO A 10 -9.95 -3.81 -0.06
N SER A 11 -11.25 -3.63 -0.28
CA SER A 11 -11.81 -3.53 -1.64
C SER A 11 -11.73 -2.12 -2.23
N ALA A 12 -11.64 -1.10 -1.37
CA ALA A 12 -11.47 0.31 -1.74
C ALA A 12 -10.47 1.00 -0.81
N VAL A 13 -9.62 1.85 -1.40
CA VAL A 13 -8.55 2.55 -0.69
C VAL A 13 -8.57 4.05 -0.96
N ARG A 14 -8.16 4.84 0.03
CA ARG A 14 -7.94 6.27 -0.09
C ARG A 14 -6.45 6.55 -0.01
N LEU A 15 -5.93 7.27 -1.00
CA LEU A 15 -4.54 7.73 -0.98
C LEU A 15 -4.42 8.97 -0.12
N GLN A 16 -3.46 8.94 0.81
CA GLN A 16 -3.05 10.08 1.62
C GLN A 16 -1.58 10.35 1.30
N ALA A 17 -1.25 11.40 0.56
CA ALA A 17 0.17 11.70 0.34
C ALA A 17 0.37 13.16 -0.03
N GLU A 18 1.50 13.71 0.40
CA GLU A 18 2.06 14.94 -0.15
C GLU A 18 2.64 14.70 -1.55
N PHE A 19 3.17 13.49 -1.80
CA PHE A 19 3.72 13.06 -3.08
C PHE A 19 3.25 11.66 -3.45
N LEU A 20 2.75 11.49 -4.67
CA LEU A 20 2.35 10.17 -5.19
C LEU A 20 3.36 9.72 -6.24
N PRO A 21 3.95 8.51 -6.11
CA PRO A 21 4.79 7.96 -7.16
C PRO A 21 4.02 7.87 -8.49
N VAL A 22 4.75 8.09 -9.59
CA VAL A 22 4.21 8.05 -10.95
C VAL A 22 3.57 6.69 -11.22
N GLY A 23 2.38 6.69 -11.82
CA GLY A 23 1.66 5.45 -12.17
C GLY A 23 0.89 4.79 -11.04
N LEU A 24 1.11 5.15 -9.76
CA LEU A 24 0.50 4.51 -8.59
C LEU A 24 -1.01 4.30 -8.71
N LYS A 25 -1.76 5.33 -9.12
CA LYS A 25 -3.23 5.25 -9.23
C LYS A 25 -3.69 4.25 -10.29
N ARG A 26 -2.91 4.06 -11.35
CA ARG A 26 -3.16 3.07 -12.40
C ARG A 26 -2.82 1.68 -11.86
N ASP A 27 -1.66 1.54 -11.25
CA ASP A 27 -1.12 0.26 -10.80
C ASP A 27 -1.94 -0.34 -9.64
N LEU A 28 -2.39 0.47 -8.69
CA LEU A 28 -3.30 -0.01 -7.62
C LEU A 28 -4.60 -0.59 -8.19
N ARG A 29 -5.10 -0.05 -9.32
CA ARG A 29 -6.29 -0.56 -9.98
C ARG A 29 -5.99 -1.82 -10.79
N SER A 30 -4.96 -1.81 -11.64
CA SER A 30 -4.67 -2.91 -12.56
C SER A 30 -3.99 -4.10 -11.88
N ILE A 31 -3.00 -3.84 -11.02
CA ILE A 31 -2.18 -4.85 -10.36
C ILE A 31 -2.78 -5.21 -9.00
N GLY A 32 -3.11 -4.20 -8.18
CA GLY A 32 -3.68 -4.40 -6.85
C GLY A 32 -5.16 -4.80 -6.85
N GLY A 33 -5.90 -4.54 -7.94
CA GLY A 33 -7.35 -4.80 -7.99
C GLY A 33 -8.17 -3.89 -7.07
N LEU A 34 -7.60 -2.78 -6.60
CA LEU A 34 -8.21 -1.91 -5.60
C LEU A 34 -9.01 -0.78 -6.26
N LYS A 35 -10.18 -0.46 -5.70
CA LYS A 35 -10.92 0.75 -6.08
C LYS A 35 -10.31 1.96 -5.37
N LEU A 36 -10.08 3.06 -6.09
CA LEU A 36 -9.68 4.32 -5.47
C LEU A 36 -10.92 5.08 -5.01
N SER A 37 -10.93 5.49 -3.75
CA SER A 37 -12.00 6.26 -3.13
C SER A 37 -11.49 7.60 -2.62
N THR A 38 -12.34 8.62 -2.71
CA THR A 38 -12.12 9.94 -2.11
C THR A 38 -12.80 10.07 -0.75
N VAL A 39 -13.58 9.07 -0.32
CA VAL A 39 -14.37 9.10 0.92
C VAL A 39 -13.44 8.93 2.15
N PRO A 40 -13.59 9.75 3.20
CA PRO A 40 -12.72 9.72 4.39
C PRO A 40 -12.60 8.36 5.11
N GLY A 41 -13.62 7.49 5.00
CA GLY A 41 -13.65 6.16 5.63
C GLY A 41 -13.12 4.99 4.80
N ALA A 42 -12.66 5.22 3.57
CA ALA A 42 -11.98 4.17 2.81
C ALA A 42 -10.59 3.88 3.38
N TYR A 43 -10.14 2.63 3.25
CA TYR A 43 -8.91 2.15 3.87
C TYR A 43 -7.69 2.97 3.41
N PRO A 44 -6.92 3.58 4.32
CA PRO A 44 -5.91 4.56 3.93
C PRO A 44 -4.59 3.89 3.50
N ILE A 45 -4.01 4.43 2.43
CA ILE A 45 -2.63 4.15 2.03
C ILE A 45 -1.87 5.47 1.98
N GLU A 46 -0.80 5.55 2.77
CA GLU A 46 0.07 6.71 2.86
C GLU A 46 1.44 6.47 2.21
N PHE A 47 1.92 7.47 1.47
CA PHE A 47 3.29 7.52 0.94
C PHE A 47 3.96 8.78 1.47
N LYS A 48 5.09 8.65 2.16
CA LYS A 48 5.80 9.80 2.73
C LYS A 48 7.31 9.69 2.72
N LEU A 49 7.95 10.85 2.75
CA LEU A 49 9.38 10.96 3.01
C LEU A 49 9.63 10.85 4.52
N ASP A 50 10.70 10.14 4.87
CA ASP A 50 11.12 9.92 6.25
C ASP A 50 12.63 10.13 6.34
N ALA A 51 13.03 11.30 6.83
CA ALA A 51 14.43 11.69 6.98
C ALA A 51 15.19 10.83 8.01
N SER A 52 14.50 10.02 8.83
CA SER A 52 15.16 9.07 9.73
C SER A 52 15.72 7.85 9.00
N LEU A 53 15.31 7.60 7.75
CA LEU A 53 15.85 6.53 6.93
C LEU A 53 17.18 6.97 6.30
N SER A 54 18.29 6.50 6.87
CA SER A 54 19.64 6.91 6.46
C SER A 54 20.15 6.24 5.19
N ARG A 55 19.48 5.18 4.70
CA ARG A 55 19.89 4.44 3.51
C ARG A 55 19.14 4.94 2.27
N VAL A 56 19.89 5.40 1.29
CA VAL A 56 19.40 5.75 -0.05
C VAL A 56 18.63 4.55 -0.63
N GLN A 57 17.50 4.81 -1.27
CA GLN A 57 16.63 3.80 -1.89
C GLN A 57 15.99 2.80 -0.92
N SER A 58 16.19 2.95 0.39
CA SER A 58 15.48 2.14 1.38
C SER A 58 14.03 2.60 1.53
N TYR A 59 13.18 1.65 1.90
CA TYR A 59 11.81 1.91 2.28
C TYR A 59 11.47 1.14 3.56
N ARG A 60 10.48 1.64 4.28
CA ARG A 60 9.77 0.93 5.35
C ARG A 60 8.32 0.79 4.91
N LEU A 61 7.82 -0.44 4.92
CA LEU A 61 6.42 -0.76 4.69
C LEU A 61 5.79 -1.19 6.01
N THR A 62 4.78 -0.46 6.45
CA THR A 62 3.96 -0.81 7.61
C THR A 62 2.55 -1.13 7.13
N MET A 63 2.01 -2.28 7.55
CA MET A 63 0.64 -2.70 7.22
C MET A 63 -0.08 -3.08 8.51
N SER A 64 -1.27 -2.53 8.73
CA SER A 64 -2.12 -2.84 9.89
C SER A 64 -3.60 -2.81 9.51
N ARG A 65 -4.50 -2.97 10.49
CA ARG A 65 -5.95 -2.86 10.24
C ARG A 65 -6.39 -1.42 9.96
N GLU A 66 -5.59 -0.46 10.40
CA GLU A 66 -5.85 0.98 10.34
C GLU A 66 -5.35 1.59 9.04
N GLY A 67 -4.38 0.96 8.35
CA GLY A 67 -3.84 1.49 7.11
C GLY A 67 -2.53 0.85 6.66
N ILE A 68 -2.05 1.32 5.51
CA ILE A 68 -0.72 1.03 4.99
C ILE A 68 0.08 2.32 4.90
N THR A 69 1.35 2.28 5.29
CA THR A 69 2.28 3.39 5.12
C THR A 69 3.56 2.89 4.44
N VAL A 70 3.97 3.59 3.39
CA VAL A 70 5.28 3.47 2.75
C VAL A 70 6.10 4.72 3.07
N SER A 71 7.11 4.56 3.91
CA SER A 71 8.04 5.62 4.30
C SER A 71 9.38 5.42 3.62
N THR A 72 9.97 6.46 3.03
CA THR A 72 11.22 6.34 2.25
C THR A 72 12.15 7.52 2.45
N ALA A 73 13.45 7.32 2.25
CA ALA A 73 14.42 8.42 2.32
C ALA A 73 14.36 9.35 1.09
N ASN A 74 13.94 8.81 -0.07
CA ASN A 74 13.97 9.49 -1.36
C ASN A 74 13.06 8.81 -2.40
N GLU A 75 12.91 9.46 -3.56
CA GLU A 75 12.05 9.02 -4.66
C GLU A 75 12.38 7.60 -5.20
N PRO A 76 13.65 7.19 -5.39
CA PRO A 76 13.94 5.80 -5.75
C PRO A 76 13.40 4.78 -4.73
N GLY A 77 13.56 5.06 -3.42
CA GLY A 77 13.00 4.21 -2.36
C GLY A 77 11.48 4.15 -2.44
N MET A 78 10.82 5.27 -2.79
CA MET A 78 9.37 5.33 -3.00
C MET A 78 8.91 4.36 -4.08
N THR A 79 9.64 4.30 -5.19
CA THR A 79 9.34 3.38 -6.29
C THR A 79 9.44 1.93 -5.83
N TYR A 80 10.50 1.56 -5.10
CA TYR A 80 10.67 0.19 -4.60
C TYR A 80 9.65 -0.21 -3.54
N GLY A 81 9.31 0.71 -2.63
CA GLY A 81 8.25 0.50 -1.65
C GLY A 81 6.88 0.29 -2.31
N MET A 82 6.55 1.10 -3.33
CA MET A 82 5.33 0.93 -4.13
C MET A 82 5.30 -0.43 -4.84
N GLN A 83 6.39 -0.82 -5.51
CA GLN A 83 6.47 -2.10 -6.21
C GLN A 83 6.27 -3.28 -5.26
N THR A 84 6.90 -3.24 -4.08
CA THR A 84 6.73 -4.26 -3.04
C THR A 84 5.29 -4.34 -2.56
N LEU A 85 4.67 -3.19 -2.28
CA LEU A 85 3.26 -3.14 -1.87
C LEU A 85 2.35 -3.76 -2.94
N LEU A 86 2.53 -3.41 -4.22
CA LEU A 86 1.74 -3.95 -5.32
C LEU A 86 1.89 -5.47 -5.44
N GLN A 87 3.12 -6.00 -5.32
CA GLN A 87 3.38 -7.44 -5.32
C GLN A 87 2.64 -8.15 -4.18
N ILE A 88 2.68 -7.60 -2.96
CA ILE A 88 1.95 -8.12 -1.80
C ILE A 88 0.44 -8.12 -2.06
N LEU A 89 -0.11 -7.01 -2.57
CA LEU A 89 -1.55 -6.91 -2.87
C LEU A 89 -1.99 -7.91 -3.94
N THR A 90 -1.14 -8.21 -4.93
CA THR A 90 -1.41 -9.25 -5.93
C THR A 90 -1.51 -10.63 -5.30
N LEU A 91 -0.73 -10.95 -4.27
CA LEU A 91 -0.85 -12.22 -3.55
C LEU A 91 -2.24 -12.33 -2.89
N PHE A 92 -2.74 -11.26 -2.27
CA PHE A 92 -4.05 -11.25 -1.63
C PHE A 92 -5.22 -11.27 -2.63
N LYS A 93 -5.04 -10.72 -3.84
CA LYS A 93 -6.02 -10.82 -4.92
C LYS A 93 -6.34 -12.28 -5.26
N GLY A 94 -5.36 -13.18 -5.15
CA GLY A 94 -5.51 -14.62 -5.41
C GLY A 94 -6.14 -15.42 -4.25
N VAL A 95 -6.15 -14.87 -3.04
CA VAL A 95 -6.65 -15.58 -1.84
C VAL A 95 -8.16 -15.34 -1.62
N GLY A 96 -8.77 -14.38 -2.33
CA GLY A 96 -10.15 -13.93 -2.11
C GLY A 96 -11.15 -14.11 -3.26
N LEU A 97 -10.90 -14.94 -4.28
CA LEU A 97 -11.85 -15.22 -5.37
C LEU A 97 -11.80 -16.68 -5.85
N SER A 98 -11.90 -17.64 -4.92
CA SER A 98 -12.61 -18.89 -5.22
C SER A 98 -13.98 -18.74 -4.61
N GLU A 99 -14.98 -18.57 -5.46
CA GLU A 99 -16.40 -18.67 -5.08
C GLU A 99 -16.60 -19.94 -4.23
N ARG A 100 -17.13 -19.73 -3.04
CA ARG A 100 -17.91 -20.72 -2.28
C ARG A 100 -19.14 -20.01 -1.74
#